data_AF-A0AAV5EG11-F1
#
_entry.id   AF-A0AAV5EG11-F1
#
_cell.length_a   1.000
_cell.length_b   1.000
_cell.length_c   1.000
_cell.angle_alpha   90.00
_cell.angle_beta   90.00
_cell.angle_gamma   90.00
#
_symmetry.space_group_name_H-M   'P 1'
#
loop_
_entity.id
_entity.type
_entity.pdbx_description
1 polymer ?
#
loop_
_entity_poly.entity_id
_entity_poly.type
_entity_poly.pdbx_seq_one_letter_code
_entity_poly.pdbx_strand_id
1 'polypeptide(L)'
;MGGSGGEAARQTESLLGTLPVPAEPSHIVKRTGTVWTAMAHIITAVIGSGVLSLAWSVAQLGWVGGPVAMVFFAGVTAVQSSLLADCYIFHDPERGVVRNRSYVDAVRLYLGEKSQLFCGFFLNFSLFGTGVVYTLTSATSMRAIQKANCYHREGHEAPCSAGGEGYYMLAFGVAQVVLSQIPNFHNMAGLSVFAAAMSFFYAIVGVSLGVAQVIGLLGAFTFWPLGIHLPVEMYIVKNKVAPWTRTWLAIRAFSGVCLLICLFASVGSAVGVFGSETS
;
A
#
# COMPACT_ATOMS: atom_id res chain seq x y z
N MET A 1 61.55 43.40 21.92
CA MET A 1 60.19 43.80 22.35
C MET A 1 59.50 44.33 21.12
N GLY A 2 58.46 43.75 20.53
CA GLY A 2 57.52 42.73 20.97
C GLY A 2 56.19 43.10 20.32
N GLY A 3 55.87 42.53 19.16
CA GLY A 3 54.71 42.97 18.37
C GLY A 3 54.55 42.21 17.06
N SER A 4 54.52 40.88 17.11
CA SER A 4 54.16 40.04 15.95
C SER A 4 53.61 38.68 16.42
N GLY A 5 52.83 38.68 17.50
CA GLY A 5 52.22 37.47 18.08
C GLY A 5 50.69 37.47 18.12
N GLY A 6 50.05 38.59 17.75
CA GLY A 6 48.59 38.76 17.89
C GLY A 6 47.75 38.27 16.71
N GLU A 7 48.28 38.34 15.48
CA GLU A 7 47.53 37.97 14.27
C GLU A 7 47.52 36.46 14.01
N ALA A 8 48.62 35.77 14.33
CA ALA A 8 48.67 34.30 14.25
C ALA A 8 47.70 33.64 15.26
N ALA A 9 47.48 34.24 16.43
CA ALA A 9 46.56 33.72 17.44
C ALA A 9 45.09 33.84 17.01
N ARG A 10 44.68 34.98 16.42
CA ARG A 10 43.30 35.16 15.90
C ARG A 10 42.98 34.26 14.71
N GLN A 11 43.96 34.04 13.83
CA GLN A 11 43.77 33.16 12.68
C GLN A 11 43.71 31.68 13.10
N THR A 12 44.41 31.32 14.18
CA THR A 12 44.33 29.98 14.79
C THR A 12 42.99 29.74 15.50
N GLU A 13 42.43 30.74 16.20
CA GLU A 13 41.07 30.64 16.77
C GLU A 13 39.97 30.52 15.70
N SER A 14 40.09 31.27 14.60
CA SER A 14 39.14 31.18 13.48
C SER A 14 39.21 29.83 12.74
N LEU A 15 40.35 29.15 12.74
CA LEU A 15 40.51 27.82 12.15
C LEU A 15 40.13 26.68 13.12
N LEU A 16 40.18 26.93 14.43
CA LEU A 16 39.68 26.00 15.45
C LEU A 16 38.16 25.88 15.45
N GLY A 17 37.44 26.87 14.90
CA GLY A 17 35.98 26.85 14.71
C GLY A 17 35.50 25.98 13.54
N THR A 18 36.42 25.46 12.70
CA THR A 18 36.10 24.61 11.54
C THR A 18 36.49 23.14 11.76
N LEU A 19 36.95 22.79 12.97
CA LEU A 19 37.12 21.39 13.33
C LEU A 19 35.73 20.76 13.53
N PRO A 20 35.48 19.56 12.99
CA PRO A 20 34.27 18.83 13.31
C PRO A 20 34.22 18.63 14.82
N VAL A 21 33.15 19.14 15.45
CA VAL A 21 32.83 18.95 16.86
C VAL A 21 33.20 17.53 17.26
N PRO A 22 34.04 17.32 18.31
CA PRO A 22 34.31 15.98 18.81
C PRO A 22 32.97 15.34 19.11
N ALA A 23 32.69 14.22 18.46
CA ALA A 23 31.50 13.45 18.78
C ALA A 23 31.64 13.03 20.25
N GLU A 24 30.89 13.73 21.11
CA GLU A 24 30.59 13.33 22.48
C GLU A 24 30.41 11.80 22.47
N PRO A 25 31.14 11.04 23.32
CA PRO A 25 31.07 9.59 23.33
C PRO A 25 29.60 9.24 23.50
N SER A 26 28.98 8.74 22.43
CA SER A 26 27.53 8.63 22.38
C SER A 26 27.13 7.69 23.49
N HIS A 27 26.64 8.25 24.59
CA HIS A 27 26.03 7.50 25.67
C HIS A 27 24.95 6.68 24.97
N ILE A 28 25.18 5.36 24.82
CA ILE A 28 24.34 4.50 24.00
C ILE A 28 22.97 4.51 24.66
N VAL A 29 22.08 5.39 24.16
CA VAL A 29 20.72 5.49 24.66
C VAL A 29 20.08 4.13 24.46
N LYS A 30 19.87 3.43 25.58
CA LYS A 30 19.28 2.10 25.60
C LYS A 30 17.88 2.21 24.99
N ARG A 31 17.68 1.57 23.83
CA ARG A 31 16.36 1.54 23.20
C ARG A 31 15.45 0.59 23.97
N THR A 32 14.23 1.05 24.24
CA THR A 32 13.17 0.29 24.95
C THR A 32 12.21 -0.43 24.00
N GLY A 33 12.39 -0.26 22.68
CA GLY A 33 11.53 -0.87 21.66
C GLY A 33 11.67 -2.40 21.63
N THR A 34 10.56 -3.08 21.40
CA THR A 34 10.48 -4.53 21.24
C THR A 34 10.36 -4.91 19.77
N VAL A 35 10.60 -6.19 19.44
CA VAL A 35 10.37 -6.74 18.09
C VAL A 35 8.93 -6.48 17.64
N TRP A 36 7.96 -6.56 18.54
CA TRP A 36 6.55 -6.26 18.24
C TRP A 36 6.33 -4.81 17.80
N THR A 37 6.91 -3.85 18.51
CA THR A 37 6.82 -2.43 18.10
C THR A 37 7.53 -2.16 16.78
N ALA A 38 8.66 -2.83 16.53
CA ALA A 38 9.36 -2.73 15.25
C ALA A 38 8.55 -3.32 14.09
N MET A 39 7.96 -4.51 14.28
CA MET A 39 7.08 -5.14 13.30
C MET A 39 5.86 -4.27 12.99
N ALA A 40 5.21 -3.70 14.00
CA ALA A 40 4.08 -2.79 13.79
C ALA A 40 4.47 -1.57 12.94
N HIS A 41 5.59 -0.93 13.26
CA HIS A 41 6.09 0.20 12.47
C HIS A 41 6.43 -0.18 11.03
N ILE A 42 7.08 -1.33 10.80
CA ILE A 42 7.39 -1.83 9.45
C ILE A 42 6.11 -2.11 8.68
N ILE A 43 5.15 -2.81 9.27
CA ILE A 43 3.85 -3.10 8.64
C ILE A 43 3.15 -1.79 8.25
N THR A 44 3.12 -0.79 9.14
CA THR A 44 2.49 0.50 8.84
C THR A 44 3.21 1.32 7.77
N ALA A 45 4.52 1.14 7.63
CA ALA A 45 5.30 1.81 6.59
C ALA A 45 5.07 1.17 5.21
N VAL A 46 4.83 -0.15 5.17
CA VAL A 46 4.68 -0.92 3.93
C VAL A 46 3.23 -0.98 3.46
N ILE A 47 2.26 -1.18 4.37
CA ILE A 47 0.84 -1.21 4.03
C ILE A 47 0.31 0.22 3.93
N GLY A 48 0.42 0.79 2.74
CA GLY A 48 -0.09 2.12 2.40
C GLY A 48 -0.89 2.13 1.09
N SER A 49 -1.07 3.31 0.52
CA SER A 49 -1.77 3.51 -0.77
C SER A 49 -1.12 2.71 -1.91
N GLY A 50 0.18 2.40 -1.82
CA GLY A 50 0.90 1.59 -2.80
C GLY A 50 0.35 0.17 -2.99
N VAL A 51 -0.30 -0.41 -1.97
CA VAL A 51 -0.87 -1.77 -2.07
C VAL A 51 -2.02 -1.84 -3.09
N LEU A 52 -2.77 -0.75 -3.29
CA LEU A 52 -3.82 -0.65 -4.30
C LEU A 52 -3.25 -0.79 -5.71
N SER A 53 -2.15 -0.07 -6.00
CA SER A 53 -1.47 -0.17 -7.29
C SER A 53 -0.76 -1.51 -7.45
N LEU A 54 -0.28 -2.11 -6.35
CA LEU A 54 0.36 -3.42 -6.37
C LEU A 54 -0.61 -4.51 -6.87
N ALA A 55 -1.86 -4.50 -6.38
CA ALA A 55 -2.88 -5.45 -6.81
C ALA A 55 -3.11 -5.38 -8.33
N TRP A 56 -3.18 -4.16 -8.89
CA TRP A 56 -3.34 -3.95 -10.33
C TRP A 56 -2.13 -4.43 -11.15
N SER A 57 -0.91 -4.20 -10.68
CA SER A 57 0.30 -4.70 -11.34
C SER A 57 0.42 -6.22 -11.27
N VAL A 58 0.06 -6.83 -10.14
CA VAL A 58 0.03 -8.29 -9.96
C VAL A 58 -1.04 -8.92 -10.86
N ALA A 59 -2.19 -8.27 -11.03
CA ALA A 59 -3.25 -8.72 -11.93
C ALA A 59 -2.76 -8.80 -13.39
N GLN A 60 -1.98 -7.81 -13.84
CA GLN A 60 -1.40 -7.81 -15.20
C GLN A 60 -0.38 -8.92 -15.43
N LEU A 61 0.38 -9.31 -14.41
CA LEU A 61 1.34 -10.42 -14.49
C LEU A 61 0.65 -11.80 -14.50
N GLY A 62 -0.66 -11.84 -14.26
CA GLY A 62 -1.46 -13.06 -14.24
C GLY A 62 -1.19 -13.95 -13.03
N TRP A 63 -1.88 -15.09 -12.99
CA TRP A 63 -1.94 -15.96 -11.80
C TRP A 63 -0.60 -16.64 -11.44
N VAL A 64 0.31 -16.82 -12.41
CA VAL A 64 1.67 -17.36 -12.16
C VAL A 64 2.67 -16.25 -11.96
N GLY A 65 2.71 -15.30 -12.90
CA GLY A 65 3.72 -14.24 -12.91
C GLY A 65 3.61 -13.33 -11.69
N GLY A 66 2.38 -13.02 -11.26
CA GLY A 66 2.13 -12.21 -10.08
C GLY A 66 2.73 -12.80 -8.80
N PRO A 67 2.34 -14.00 -8.35
CA PRO A 67 2.92 -14.64 -7.17
C PRO A 67 4.43 -14.88 -7.27
N VAL A 68 4.95 -15.28 -8.43
CA VAL A 68 6.39 -15.46 -8.63
C VAL A 68 7.14 -14.14 -8.44
N ALA A 69 6.65 -13.05 -9.04
CA ALA A 69 7.25 -11.73 -8.87
C ALA A 69 7.16 -11.24 -7.42
N MET A 70 6.03 -11.47 -6.73
CA MET A 70 5.87 -11.13 -5.31
C MET A 70 6.90 -11.85 -4.43
N VAL A 71 7.09 -13.16 -4.62
CA VAL A 71 8.09 -13.93 -3.87
C VAL A 71 9.51 -13.45 -4.18
N PHE A 72 9.81 -13.16 -5.45
CA PHE A 72 11.11 -12.64 -5.86
C PHE A 72 11.42 -11.29 -5.19
N PHE A 73 10.53 -10.30 -5.30
CA PHE A 73 10.74 -8.98 -4.70
C PHE A 73 10.71 -9.01 -3.17
N ALA A 74 9.97 -9.92 -2.55
CA ALA A 74 10.04 -10.18 -1.12
C ALA A 74 11.44 -10.69 -0.71
N GLY A 75 12.00 -11.63 -1.49
CA GLY A 75 13.37 -12.12 -1.28
C GLY A 75 14.42 -11.03 -1.42
N VAL A 76 14.33 -10.20 -2.48
CA VAL A 76 15.22 -9.04 -2.67
C VAL A 76 15.11 -8.07 -1.48
N THR A 77 13.90 -7.76 -1.03
CA THR A 77 13.67 -6.86 0.11
C THR A 77 14.23 -7.43 1.41
N ALA A 78 14.10 -8.75 1.63
CA ALA A 78 14.66 -9.42 2.80
C ALA A 78 16.19 -9.35 2.80
N VAL A 79 16.85 -9.66 1.68
CA VAL A 79 18.31 -9.56 1.55
C VAL A 79 18.78 -8.12 1.76
N GLN A 80 18.16 -7.15 1.09
CA GLN A 80 18.49 -5.74 1.24
C GLN A 80 18.32 -5.25 2.69
N SER A 81 17.23 -5.65 3.35
CA SER A 81 16.97 -5.27 4.75
C SER A 81 18.02 -5.84 5.69
N SER A 82 18.46 -7.09 5.48
CA SER A 82 19.53 -7.70 6.26
C SER A 82 20.86 -6.98 6.07
N LEU A 83 21.25 -6.66 4.83
CA LEU A 83 22.47 -5.92 4.55
C LEU A 83 22.46 -4.52 5.21
N LEU A 84 21.32 -3.82 5.15
CA LEU A 84 21.18 -2.52 5.80
C LEU A 84 21.19 -2.63 7.33
N ALA A 85 20.61 -3.70 7.88
CA ALA A 85 20.64 -3.98 9.30
C ALA A 85 22.06 -4.28 9.80
N ASP A 86 22.95 -4.82 8.97
CA ASP A 86 24.36 -5.02 9.30
C ASP A 86 25.16 -3.71 9.20
N CYS A 87 24.86 -2.84 8.22
CA CYS A 87 25.56 -1.57 8.00
C CYS A 87 25.14 -0.41 8.94
N TYR A 88 24.28 -0.66 9.95
CA TYR A 88 23.82 0.39 10.85
C TYR A 88 24.89 0.90 11.83
N ILE A 89 25.93 0.10 12.08
CA ILE A 89 27.09 0.46 12.90
C ILE A 89 28.31 0.61 12.00
N PHE A 90 28.91 1.80 12.04
CA PHE A 90 30.17 2.11 11.37
C PHE A 90 31.31 2.11 12.40
N HIS A 91 32.43 1.46 12.08
CA HIS A 91 33.64 1.45 12.89
C HIS A 91 34.65 2.45 12.32
N ASP A 92 34.80 3.59 13.00
CA ASP A 92 35.76 4.63 12.64
C ASP A 92 37.08 4.39 13.40
N PRO A 93 38.25 4.31 12.72
CA PRO A 93 39.55 4.16 13.36
C PRO A 93 39.88 5.24 14.41
N GLU A 94 39.35 6.45 14.25
CA GLU A 94 39.64 7.59 15.14
C GLU A 94 38.49 7.92 16.10
N ARG A 95 37.23 7.68 15.68
CA ARG A 95 36.03 8.04 16.46
C ARG A 95 35.33 6.86 17.13
N GLY A 96 35.82 5.64 16.95
CA GLY A 96 35.24 4.44 17.55
C GLY A 96 33.94 4.00 16.88
N VAL A 97 33.00 3.46 17.66
CA VAL A 97 31.75 2.89 17.16
C VAL A 97 30.69 3.98 16.94
N VAL A 98 30.36 4.28 15.68
CA VAL A 98 29.36 5.27 15.30
C VAL A 98 28.08 4.56 14.84
N ARG A 99 26.95 4.87 15.48
CA ARG A 99 25.64 4.34 15.06
C ARG A 99 24.95 5.30 14.08
N ASN A 100 24.68 4.82 12.88
CA ASN A 100 23.97 5.57 11.85
C ASN A 100 22.48 5.67 12.18
N ARG A 101 21.95 6.89 12.28
CA ARG A 101 20.52 7.15 12.56
C ARG A 101 19.69 7.28 11.30
N SER A 102 20.30 7.76 10.20
CA SER A 102 19.65 7.88 8.91
C SER A 102 20.40 7.06 7.85
N TYR A 103 19.67 6.61 6.83
CA TYR A 103 20.26 5.90 5.71
C TYR A 103 21.25 6.77 4.94
N VAL A 104 20.94 8.07 4.79
CA VAL A 104 21.79 9.03 4.09
C VAL A 104 23.14 9.21 4.81
N ASP A 105 23.15 9.24 6.14
CA ASP A 105 24.39 9.31 6.92
C ASP A 105 25.22 8.03 6.78
N ALA A 106 24.57 6.86 6.75
CA ALA A 106 25.28 5.60 6.51
C ALA A 106 25.95 5.60 5.13
N VAL A 107 25.25 6.03 4.08
CA VAL A 107 25.81 6.15 2.73
C VAL A 107 26.99 7.13 2.70
N ARG A 108 26.91 8.25 3.44
CA ARG A 108 28.01 9.20 3.55
C ARG A 108 29.27 8.56 4.12
N LEU A 109 29.15 7.83 5.22
CA LEU A 109 30.30 7.24 5.92
C LEU A 109 30.93 6.08 5.14
N TYR A 110 30.12 5.24 4.49
CA TYR A 110 30.62 4.07 3.76
C TYR A 110 31.04 4.37 2.30
N LEU A 111 30.27 5.18 1.57
CA LEU A 111 30.43 5.40 0.13
C LEU A 111 30.85 6.84 -0.24
N GLY A 112 30.97 7.74 0.75
CA GLY A 112 31.40 9.12 0.56
C GLY A 112 30.29 10.09 0.14
N GLU A 113 30.68 11.36 0.00
CA GLU A 113 29.77 12.50 -0.14
C GLU A 113 29.03 12.56 -1.48
N LYS A 114 29.67 12.13 -2.57
CA LYS A 114 29.03 12.09 -3.90
C LYS A 114 27.86 11.08 -3.94
N SER A 115 28.08 9.91 -3.35
CA SER A 115 27.07 8.85 -3.24
C SER A 115 25.92 9.25 -2.31
N GLN A 116 26.23 9.97 -1.23
CA GLN A 116 25.22 10.56 -0.35
C GLN A 116 24.34 11.54 -1.10
N LEU A 117 24.92 12.44 -1.91
CA LEU A 117 24.14 13.42 -2.67
C LEU A 117 23.19 12.73 -3.66
N PHE A 118 23.69 11.73 -4.38
CA PHE A 118 22.87 10.92 -5.28
C PHE A 118 21.74 10.20 -4.53
N CYS A 119 22.06 9.50 -3.45
CA CYS A 119 21.09 8.83 -2.60
C CYS A 119 20.03 9.80 -2.04
N GLY A 120 20.47 10.95 -1.56
CA GLY A 120 19.61 12.00 -1.01
C GLY A 120 18.63 12.54 -2.04
N PHE A 121 19.06 12.70 -3.29
CA PHE A 121 18.18 13.12 -4.38
C PHE A 121 17.04 12.12 -4.61
N PHE A 122 17.34 10.82 -4.78
CA PHE A 122 16.31 9.79 -4.99
C PHE A 122 15.38 9.61 -3.79
N LEU A 123 15.93 9.68 -2.57
CA LEU A 123 15.13 9.58 -1.35
C LEU A 123 14.14 10.74 -1.25
N ASN A 124 14.58 11.97 -1.49
CA ASN A 124 13.69 13.14 -1.47
C ASN A 124 12.64 13.08 -2.58
N PHE A 125 13.02 12.65 -3.78
CA PHE A 125 12.07 12.47 -4.89
C PHE A 125 10.97 11.46 -4.52
N SER A 126 11.34 10.32 -3.93
CA SER A 126 10.39 9.30 -3.46
C SER A 126 9.48 9.82 -2.33
N LEU A 127 10.03 10.54 -1.35
CA LEU A 127 9.26 11.14 -0.26
C LEU A 127 8.28 12.21 -0.76
N PHE A 128 8.72 13.07 -1.69
CA PHE A 128 7.85 14.06 -2.33
C PHE A 128 6.72 13.38 -3.12
N GLY A 129 7.06 12.39 -3.96
CA GLY A 129 6.07 11.63 -4.72
C GLY A 129 5.04 10.95 -3.83
N THR A 130 5.50 10.38 -2.71
CA THR A 130 4.63 9.77 -1.69
C THR A 130 3.66 10.81 -1.09
N GLY A 131 4.14 12.01 -0.75
CA GLY A 131 3.30 13.10 -0.26
C GLY A 131 2.22 13.54 -1.26
N VAL A 132 2.58 13.65 -2.55
CA VAL A 132 1.63 13.95 -3.63
C VAL A 132 0.58 12.86 -3.77
N VAL A 133 0.98 11.59 -3.80
CA VAL A 133 0.07 10.44 -3.91
C VAL A 133 -0.90 10.40 -2.74
N TYR A 134 -0.43 10.54 -1.50
CA TYR A 134 -1.32 10.54 -0.34
C TYR A 134 -2.34 11.69 -0.36
N THR A 135 -1.95 12.86 -0.86
CA THR A 135 -2.84 14.01 -1.00
C THR A 135 -3.93 13.75 -2.04
N LEU A 136 -3.55 13.20 -3.20
CA LEU A 136 -4.49 12.83 -4.25
C LEU A 136 -5.45 11.72 -3.76
N THR A 137 -4.92 10.64 -3.19
CA THR A 137 -5.72 9.53 -2.68
C THR A 137 -6.69 9.97 -1.56
N SER A 138 -6.27 10.87 -0.66
CA SER A 138 -7.16 11.41 0.36
C SER A 138 -8.31 12.22 -0.25
N ALA A 139 -8.00 13.10 -1.20
CA ALA A 139 -9.01 13.93 -1.86
C ALA A 139 -10.02 13.10 -2.66
N THR A 140 -9.57 12.09 -3.42
CA THR A 140 -10.46 11.19 -4.16
C THR A 140 -11.33 10.35 -3.22
N SER A 141 -10.78 9.90 -2.09
CA SER A 141 -11.55 9.16 -1.08
C SER A 141 -12.64 10.03 -0.46
N MET A 142 -12.31 11.28 -0.09
CA MET A 142 -13.30 12.22 0.48
C MET A 142 -14.40 12.56 -0.52
N ARG A 143 -14.05 12.74 -1.79
CA ARG A 143 -15.02 12.92 -2.87
C ARG A 143 -15.97 11.72 -3.02
N ALA A 144 -15.43 10.51 -2.97
CA ALA A 144 -16.23 9.29 -3.05
C ALA A 144 -17.21 9.16 -1.87
N ILE A 145 -16.74 9.46 -0.65
CA ILE A 145 -17.59 9.45 0.56
C ILE A 145 -18.72 10.48 0.45
N GLN A 146 -18.42 11.70 0.02
CA GLN A 146 -19.44 12.74 -0.17
C GLN A 146 -20.50 12.32 -1.19
N LYS A 147 -20.05 11.72 -2.30
CA LYS A 147 -20.96 11.20 -3.32
C LYS A 147 -21.85 10.08 -2.77
N ALA A 148 -21.29 9.15 -1.98
CA ALA A 148 -22.03 8.09 -1.33
C ALA A 148 -23.05 8.63 -0.31
N ASN A 149 -22.68 9.61 0.51
CA ASN A 149 -23.58 10.26 1.47
C ASN A 149 -24.72 11.00 0.77
N CYS A 150 -24.45 11.65 -0.37
CA CYS A 150 -25.47 12.29 -1.19
C CYS A 150 -26.48 11.28 -1.73
N TYR A 151 -26.02 10.17 -2.34
CA TYR A 151 -26.91 9.11 -2.82
C TYR A 151 -27.72 8.43 -1.70
N HIS A 152 -27.14 8.32 -0.50
CA HIS A 152 -27.84 7.78 0.65
C HIS A 152 -28.98 8.70 1.12
N ARG A 153 -28.77 10.03 1.05
CA ARG A 153 -29.75 11.02 1.50
C ARG A 153 -30.82 11.35 0.46
N GLU A 154 -30.43 11.51 -0.80
CA GLU A 154 -31.30 12.01 -1.87
C GLU A 154 -31.80 10.91 -2.82
N GLY A 155 -31.31 9.68 -2.64
CA GLY A 155 -31.64 8.54 -3.50
C GLY A 155 -30.65 8.36 -4.66
N HIS A 156 -30.63 7.16 -5.24
CA HIS A 156 -29.63 6.77 -6.25
C HIS A 156 -29.78 7.52 -7.59
N GLU A 157 -30.90 8.19 -7.81
CA GLU A 157 -31.21 8.94 -9.04
C GLU A 157 -30.89 10.44 -8.93
N ALA A 158 -30.42 10.91 -7.77
CA ALA A 158 -30.13 12.33 -7.57
C ALA A 158 -28.87 12.78 -8.35
N PRO A 159 -28.86 13.99 -8.94
CA PRO A 159 -27.70 14.55 -9.64
C PRO A 159 -26.64 15.03 -8.63
N CYS A 160 -25.98 14.08 -7.96
CA CYS A 160 -24.92 14.37 -7.00
C CYS A 160 -23.62 14.76 -7.72
N SER A 161 -23.39 16.07 -7.88
CA SER A 161 -22.11 16.59 -8.35
C SER A 161 -21.12 16.69 -7.20
N ALA A 162 -20.15 15.78 -7.15
CA ALA A 162 -19.06 15.85 -6.18
C ALA A 162 -18.00 16.84 -6.69
N GLY A 163 -18.19 18.13 -6.38
CA GLY A 163 -17.20 19.20 -6.58
C GLY A 163 -16.32 19.40 -5.33
N GLY A 164 -15.20 20.13 -5.47
CA GLY A 164 -14.36 20.50 -4.32
C GLY A 164 -13.15 19.61 -4.06
N GLU A 165 -12.65 18.85 -5.05
CA GLU A 165 -11.41 18.08 -4.90
C GLU A 165 -10.24 18.93 -4.42
N GLY A 166 -10.05 20.12 -5.00
CA GLY A 166 -9.00 21.06 -4.59
C GLY A 166 -9.13 21.51 -3.13
N TYR A 167 -10.35 21.62 -2.59
CA TYR A 167 -10.58 21.92 -1.18
C TYR A 167 -10.11 20.77 -0.29
N TYR A 168 -10.41 19.52 -0.64
CA TYR A 168 -9.93 18.35 0.12
C TYR A 168 -8.40 18.18 0.04
N MET A 169 -7.80 18.45 -1.12
CA MET A 169 -6.34 18.45 -1.28
C MET A 169 -5.70 19.51 -0.38
N LEU A 170 -6.23 20.73 -0.37
CA LEU A 170 -5.73 21.81 0.48
C LEU A 170 -5.92 21.50 1.97
N ALA A 171 -7.09 21.01 2.38
CA ALA A 171 -7.38 20.64 3.76
C ALA A 171 -6.44 19.53 4.26
N PHE A 172 -6.18 18.51 3.43
CA PHE A 172 -5.23 17.45 3.77
C PHE A 172 -3.78 17.98 3.84
N GLY A 173 -3.39 18.88 2.93
CA GLY A 173 -2.10 19.55 2.99
C GLY A 173 -1.89 20.36 4.26
N VAL A 174 -2.92 21.10 4.73
CA VAL A 174 -2.88 21.79 6.03
C VAL A 174 -2.71 20.79 7.17
N ALA A 175 -3.44 19.68 7.16
CA ALA A 175 -3.28 18.63 8.16
C ALA A 175 -1.85 18.04 8.15
N GLN A 176 -1.24 17.83 6.97
CA GLN A 176 0.16 17.39 6.86
C GLN A 176 1.14 18.39 7.48
N VAL A 177 0.95 19.70 7.25
CA VAL A 177 1.78 20.75 7.85
C VAL A 177 1.65 20.78 9.38
N VAL A 178 0.45 20.56 9.91
CA VAL A 178 0.23 20.45 11.36
C VAL A 178 0.90 19.19 11.92
N LEU A 179 0.72 18.04 11.27
CA LEU A 179 1.33 16.79 11.68
C LEU A 179 2.86 16.81 11.58
N SER A 180 3.44 17.56 10.64
CA SER A 180 4.89 17.73 10.52
C SER A 180 5.51 18.51 11.69
N GLN A 181 4.72 19.23 12.48
CA GLN A 181 5.21 19.92 13.68
C GLN A 181 5.45 18.97 14.86
N ILE A 182 5.03 17.70 14.78
CA ILE A 182 5.21 16.73 15.86
C ILE A 182 6.68 16.24 15.85
N PRO A 183 7.54 16.68 16.79
CA PRO A 183 8.98 16.53 16.65
C PRO A 183 9.53 15.19 17.15
N ASN A 184 8.72 14.34 17.83
CA ASN A 184 9.24 13.15 18.51
C ASN A 184 8.41 11.88 18.29
N PHE A 185 9.09 10.85 17.76
CA PHE A 185 8.56 9.50 17.47
C PHE A 185 7.98 8.75 18.69
N HIS A 186 8.36 9.11 19.92
CA HIS A 186 7.78 8.48 21.12
C HIS A 186 6.32 8.85 21.38
N ASN A 187 5.83 9.99 20.87
CA ASN A 187 4.41 10.34 20.88
C ASN A 187 3.63 9.79 19.67
N MET A 188 4.29 9.11 18.73
CA MET A 188 3.67 8.57 17.51
C MET A 188 3.31 7.08 17.60
N ALA A 189 3.60 6.41 18.72
CA ALA A 189 3.23 5.01 18.90
C ALA A 189 1.71 4.77 18.73
N GLY A 190 0.89 5.66 19.28
CA GLY A 190 -0.57 5.60 19.11
C GLY A 190 -1.02 5.78 17.65
N LEU A 191 -0.41 6.71 16.92
CA LEU A 191 -0.70 6.94 15.50
C LEU A 191 -0.32 5.72 14.64
N SER A 192 0.83 5.10 14.92
CA SER A 192 1.25 3.89 14.21
C SER A 192 0.36 2.69 14.52
N VAL A 193 -0.07 2.51 15.77
CA VAL A 193 -1.03 1.45 16.13
C VAL A 193 -2.38 1.65 15.43
N PHE A 194 -2.89 2.88 15.40
CA PHE A 194 -4.12 3.20 14.67
C PHE A 194 -3.98 2.93 13.16
N ALA A 195 -2.88 3.36 12.55
CA ALA A 195 -2.59 3.10 11.14
C ALA A 195 -2.49 1.60 10.85
N ALA A 196 -1.90 0.80 11.76
CA ALA A 196 -1.83 -0.65 11.63
C ALA A 196 -3.22 -1.28 11.65
N ALA A 197 -4.08 -0.85 12.58
CA ALA A 197 -5.46 -1.34 12.67
C ALA A 197 -6.26 -1.03 11.40
N MET A 198 -6.15 0.19 10.86
CA MET A 198 -6.79 0.57 9.59
C MET A 198 -6.27 -0.25 8.41
N SER A 199 -4.98 -0.55 8.39
CA SER A 199 -4.33 -1.38 7.36
C SER A 199 -4.87 -2.81 7.36
N PHE A 200 -5.03 -3.42 8.54
CA PHE A 200 -5.66 -4.74 8.66
C PHE A 200 -7.12 -4.71 8.23
N PHE A 201 -7.87 -3.67 8.59
CA PHE A 201 -9.27 -3.53 8.17
C PHE A 201 -9.39 -3.46 6.64
N TYR A 202 -8.57 -2.62 5.99
CA TYR A 202 -8.48 -2.54 4.53
C TYR A 202 -8.17 -3.90 3.90
N ALA A 203 -7.18 -4.63 4.43
CA ALA A 203 -6.81 -5.95 3.92
C ALA A 203 -7.96 -6.96 4.05
N ILE A 204 -8.67 -6.97 5.19
CA ILE A 204 -9.82 -7.84 5.43
C ILE A 204 -10.96 -7.53 4.44
N VAL A 205 -11.27 -6.25 4.23
CA VAL A 205 -12.30 -5.83 3.27
C VAL A 205 -11.91 -6.25 1.86
N GLY A 206 -10.66 -6.00 1.44
CA GLY A 206 -10.15 -6.42 0.13
C GLY A 206 -10.25 -7.93 -0.08
N VAL A 207 -9.83 -8.73 0.89
CA VAL A 207 -9.92 -10.20 0.84
C VAL A 207 -11.37 -10.65 0.80
N SER A 208 -12.24 -10.06 1.62
CA SER A 208 -13.65 -10.42 1.70
C SER A 208 -14.39 -10.15 0.39
N LEU A 209 -14.13 -8.99 -0.25
CA LEU A 209 -14.67 -8.67 -1.57
C LEU A 209 -14.12 -9.63 -2.64
N GLY A 210 -12.81 -9.91 -2.63
CA GLY A 210 -12.20 -10.86 -3.58
C GLY A 210 -12.75 -12.27 -3.45
N VAL A 211 -12.88 -12.79 -2.23
CA VAL A 211 -13.45 -14.11 -1.95
C VAL A 211 -14.93 -14.17 -2.37
N ALA A 212 -15.71 -13.13 -2.10
CA ALA A 212 -17.11 -13.06 -2.52
C ALA A 212 -17.26 -13.17 -4.04
N GLN A 213 -16.40 -12.49 -4.81
CA GLN A 213 -16.38 -12.59 -6.27
C GLN A 213 -16.05 -14.01 -6.76
N VAL A 214 -15.05 -14.67 -6.16
CA VAL A 214 -14.68 -16.05 -6.50
C VAL A 214 -15.80 -17.05 -6.18
N ILE A 215 -16.43 -16.91 -5.01
CA ILE A 215 -17.57 -17.75 -4.62
C ILE A 215 -18.75 -17.54 -5.58
N GLY A 216 -19.03 -16.29 -5.97
CA GLY A 216 -20.06 -15.97 -6.96
C GLY A 216 -19.82 -16.66 -8.31
N LEU A 217 -18.57 -16.64 -8.78
CA LEU A 217 -18.17 -17.32 -10.00
C LEU A 217 -18.35 -18.85 -9.89
N LEU A 218 -17.82 -19.47 -8.84
CA LEU A 218 -17.96 -20.92 -8.60
C LEU A 218 -19.43 -21.33 -8.44
N GLY A 219 -20.22 -20.51 -7.76
CA GLY A 219 -21.66 -20.70 -7.60
C GLY A 219 -22.39 -20.69 -8.95
N ALA A 220 -22.11 -19.72 -9.80
CA ALA A 220 -22.72 -19.64 -11.14
C ALA A 220 -22.36 -20.86 -12.02
N PHE A 221 -21.10 -21.31 -11.98
CA PHE A 221 -20.64 -22.48 -12.75
C PHE A 221 -21.24 -23.80 -12.26
N THR A 222 -21.44 -23.96 -10.94
CA THR A 222 -21.94 -25.21 -10.35
C THR A 222 -23.47 -25.28 -10.28
N PHE A 223 -24.14 -24.14 -10.08
CA PHE A 223 -25.59 -24.05 -9.94
C PHE A 223 -26.33 -24.48 -11.21
N TRP A 224 -25.84 -24.08 -12.39
CA TRP A 224 -26.46 -24.46 -13.66
C TRP A 224 -26.56 -25.98 -13.89
N PRO A 225 -25.45 -26.75 -13.92
CA PRO A 225 -25.50 -28.17 -14.20
C PRO A 225 -26.24 -28.94 -13.11
N LEU A 226 -26.02 -28.62 -11.83
CA LEU A 226 -26.55 -29.39 -10.71
C LEU A 226 -27.98 -28.99 -10.32
N GLY A 227 -28.27 -27.69 -10.29
CA GLY A 227 -29.54 -27.15 -9.81
C GLY A 227 -30.64 -27.14 -10.86
N ILE A 228 -30.28 -27.08 -12.15
CA ILE A 228 -31.29 -26.91 -13.22
C ILE A 228 -31.18 -28.00 -14.29
N HIS A 229 -30.00 -28.22 -14.89
CA HIS A 229 -29.88 -29.16 -16.00
C HIS A 229 -30.18 -30.60 -15.57
N LEU A 230 -29.55 -31.10 -14.51
CA LEU A 230 -29.77 -32.48 -14.04
C LEU A 230 -31.23 -32.76 -13.62
N PRO A 231 -31.91 -31.93 -12.81
CA PRO A 231 -33.32 -32.13 -12.49
C PRO A 231 -34.24 -32.09 -13.72
N VAL A 232 -33.95 -31.24 -14.70
CA VAL A 232 -34.69 -31.18 -15.97
C VAL A 232 -34.57 -32.48 -16.75
N GLU A 233 -33.36 -33.04 -16.87
CA GLU A 233 -33.14 -34.35 -17.50
C GLU A 233 -33.89 -35.46 -16.76
N MET A 234 -33.80 -35.48 -15.42
CA MET A 234 -34.51 -36.45 -14.59
C MET A 234 -36.03 -36.36 -14.78
N TYR A 235 -36.59 -35.15 -14.89
CA TYR A 235 -38.01 -34.94 -15.11
C TYR A 235 -38.46 -35.47 -16.48
N ILE A 236 -37.70 -35.21 -17.55
CA ILE A 236 -38.00 -35.67 -18.90
C ILE A 236 -38.02 -37.20 -18.96
N VAL A 237 -37.02 -37.85 -18.35
CA VAL A 237 -36.91 -39.32 -18.29
C VAL A 237 -38.04 -39.92 -17.45
N LYS A 238 -38.31 -39.36 -16.26
CA LYS A 238 -39.35 -39.87 -15.35
C LYS A 238 -40.75 -39.82 -15.96
N ASN A 239 -41.10 -38.71 -16.60
CA ASN A 239 -42.44 -38.51 -17.18
C ASN A 239 -42.54 -38.97 -18.64
N LYS A 240 -41.51 -39.60 -19.20
CA LYS A 240 -41.45 -40.08 -20.59
C LYS A 240 -41.92 -39.04 -21.59
N VAL A 241 -41.50 -37.78 -21.40
CA VAL A 241 -41.94 -36.67 -22.26
C VAL A 241 -41.39 -36.89 -23.66
N ALA A 242 -42.26 -37.07 -24.64
CA ALA A 242 -41.83 -37.30 -26.01
C ALA A 242 -41.04 -36.09 -26.55
N PRO A 243 -39.91 -36.32 -27.25
CA PRO A 243 -39.15 -35.24 -27.86
C PRO A 243 -40.04 -34.47 -28.85
N TRP A 244 -39.80 -33.16 -28.98
CA TRP A 244 -40.56 -32.23 -29.84
C TRP A 244 -42.01 -31.93 -29.43
N THR A 245 -42.45 -32.38 -28.25
CA THR A 245 -43.74 -31.95 -27.68
C THR A 245 -43.65 -30.50 -27.16
N ARG A 246 -44.76 -29.75 -27.13
CA ARG A 246 -44.82 -28.38 -26.56
C ARG A 246 -44.24 -28.30 -25.14
N THR A 247 -44.53 -29.29 -24.30
CA THR A 247 -43.99 -29.41 -22.94
C THR A 247 -42.49 -29.67 -22.93
N TRP A 248 -41.98 -30.50 -23.85
CA TRP A 248 -40.55 -30.78 -23.99
C TRP A 248 -39.79 -29.50 -24.39
N LEU A 249 -40.31 -28.78 -25.38
CA LEU A 249 -39.73 -27.52 -25.84
C LEU A 249 -39.75 -26.45 -24.75
N ALA A 250 -40.85 -26.34 -23.99
CA ALA A 250 -40.97 -25.39 -22.89
C ALA A 250 -39.94 -25.65 -21.77
N ILE A 251 -39.75 -26.90 -21.37
CA ILE A 251 -38.79 -27.28 -20.32
C ILE A 251 -37.34 -27.06 -20.79
N ARG A 252 -37.04 -27.39 -22.06
CA ARG A 252 -35.71 -27.15 -22.64
C ARG A 252 -35.41 -25.65 -22.78
N ALA A 253 -36.41 -24.86 -23.15
CA ALA A 253 -36.31 -23.41 -23.21
C ALA A 253 -36.11 -22.80 -21.81
N PHE A 254 -36.85 -23.24 -20.79
CA PHE A 254 -36.66 -22.81 -19.40
C PHE A 254 -35.22 -23.09 -18.91
N SER A 255 -34.73 -24.30 -19.19
CA SER A 255 -33.34 -24.66 -18.95
C SER A 255 -32.41 -23.69 -19.69
N GLY A 256 -32.50 -23.56 -21.02
CA GLY A 256 -31.67 -22.64 -21.79
C GLY A 256 -31.68 -21.18 -21.31
N VAL A 257 -32.83 -20.65 -20.89
CA VAL A 257 -32.95 -19.30 -20.31
C VAL A 257 -32.17 -19.17 -19.01
N CYS A 258 -32.31 -20.13 -18.10
CA CYS A 258 -31.58 -20.12 -16.85
C CYS A 258 -30.06 -20.30 -17.05
N LEU A 259 -29.61 -20.98 -18.12
CA LEU A 259 -28.19 -21.04 -18.52
C LEU A 259 -27.70 -19.66 -18.92
N LEU A 260 -28.48 -18.93 -19.71
CA LEU A 260 -28.13 -17.57 -20.11
C LEU A 260 -28.04 -16.65 -18.89
N ILE A 261 -28.97 -16.76 -17.94
CA ILE A 261 -28.94 -15.99 -16.69
C ILE A 261 -27.67 -16.32 -15.87
N CYS A 262 -27.32 -17.60 -15.73
CA CYS A 262 -26.10 -18.01 -15.04
C CYS A 262 -24.84 -17.51 -15.77
N LEU A 263 -24.83 -17.53 -17.11
CA LEU A 263 -23.76 -16.95 -17.90
C LEU A 263 -23.65 -15.44 -17.67
N PHE A 264 -24.73 -14.69 -17.70
CA PHE A 264 -24.71 -13.25 -17.39
C PHE A 264 -24.21 -12.96 -15.97
N ALA A 265 -24.66 -13.73 -14.97
CA ALA A 265 -24.18 -13.61 -13.59
C ALA A 265 -22.70 -13.97 -13.45
N SER A 266 -22.24 -14.99 -14.19
CA SER A 266 -20.84 -15.38 -14.25
C SER A 266 -20.00 -14.32 -14.93
N VAL A 267 -20.50 -13.67 -15.99
CA VAL A 267 -19.85 -12.53 -16.65
C VAL A 267 -19.78 -11.35 -15.71
N GLY A 268 -20.81 -11.07 -14.91
CA GLY A 268 -20.75 -10.02 -13.87
C GLY A 268 -19.65 -10.28 -12.84
N SER A 269 -19.57 -11.50 -12.31
CA SER A 269 -18.51 -11.90 -11.37
C SER A 269 -17.13 -11.95 -12.05
N ALA A 270 -17.06 -12.39 -13.31
CA ALA A 270 -15.85 -12.47 -14.10
C ALA A 270 -15.35 -11.08 -14.50
N VAL A 271 -16.21 -10.12 -14.81
CA VAL A 271 -15.83 -8.71 -14.99
C VAL A 271 -15.37 -8.12 -13.65
N GLY A 272 -15.97 -8.51 -12.52
CA GLY A 272 -15.44 -8.16 -11.19
C GLY A 272 -14.06 -8.76 -10.87
N VAL A 273 -13.72 -9.91 -11.44
CA VAL A 273 -12.43 -10.62 -11.23
C VAL A 273 -11.37 -10.23 -12.27
N PHE A 274 -11.74 -10.13 -13.54
CA PHE A 274 -10.86 -9.94 -14.71
C PHE A 274 -10.99 -8.56 -15.35
N GLY A 275 -12.15 -7.91 -15.24
CA GLY A 275 -12.48 -6.63 -15.87
C GLY A 275 -12.11 -5.40 -15.03
N SER A 276 -10.97 -5.42 -14.33
CA SER A 276 -10.36 -4.17 -13.84
C SER A 276 -9.72 -3.32 -14.96
N GLU A 277 -9.97 -3.68 -16.22
CA GLU A 277 -9.85 -2.77 -17.36
C GLU A 277 -11.10 -1.87 -17.41
N THR A 278 -10.87 -0.56 -17.35
CA THR A 278 -11.85 0.53 -17.53
C THR A 278 -12.65 0.97 -16.30
N SER A 279 -11.99 1.72 -15.40
CA SER A 279 -12.44 3.07 -15.03
C SER A 279 -11.37 3.86 -14.29
#